data_AF-A0A1B8YDU1-F1
#
_entry.id   AF-A0A1B8YDU1-F1
#
_cell.length_a   1.000
_cell.length_b   1.000
_cell.length_c   1.000
_cell.angle_alpha   90.00
_cell.angle_beta   90.00
_cell.angle_gamma   90.00
#
_symmetry.space_group_name_H-M   'P 1'
#
loop_
_entity.id
_entity.type
_entity.pdbx_description
1 polymer ?
#
loop_
_entity_poly.entity_id
_entity_poly.type
_entity_poly.pdbx_seq_one_letter_code
_entity_poly.pdbx_strand_id
1 'polypeptide(L)'
;MPTPQSSSDRDAAQQQEQEVMSLFGSVKRSLSRVLFHIKVFILAFILACIVLYTPWSFLALPAGNGHISTIVVLSVYIGLLSLYPSRPYRPATLAGWLVVVLSPLAGLWAVALLFGGLAALFITIIRQRKLEVSRFPLLLIIASTIAALFRIDAHAIPVWFGVAFFVVVLVTVLIEPWNNFRRQKALRQQQQMVARQQAEERRRQDETQAEFAEYYEQLAQIKRYKSGMAHEMQELVSLIEEKTQAIIGCMQADARDVTPGKLFLNRYLPMIVKALERCVLLEEQNADSAQFEEVRSLTYQGIQEMSVVFSEMHQRLLDNDIDDLLVDLKVMNQLIRSQGFGAKHN
;
A
#
# COMPACT_ATOMS: atom_id res chain seq x y z
N MET A 1 55.27 10.17 -24.95
CA MET A 1 53.90 10.67 -25.11
C MET A 1 53.14 9.71 -26.01
N PRO A 2 52.09 9.02 -25.53
CA PRO A 2 51.25 8.23 -26.41
C PRO A 2 50.27 9.15 -27.16
N THR A 3 50.09 8.90 -28.46
CA THR A 3 49.17 9.63 -29.34
C THR A 3 47.71 9.39 -28.96
N PRO A 4 46.83 10.40 -29.03
CA PRO A 4 45.41 10.22 -28.72
C PRO A 4 44.72 9.52 -29.89
N GLN A 5 44.20 8.30 -29.65
CA GLN A 5 43.28 7.63 -30.56
C GLN A 5 42.03 8.50 -30.79
N SER A 6 41.69 8.70 -32.06
CA SER A 6 40.55 9.49 -32.56
C SER A 6 39.23 8.99 -31.97
N SER A 7 38.37 9.93 -31.52
CA SER A 7 37.04 9.64 -30.95
C SER A 7 36.14 8.85 -31.90
N SER A 8 36.33 9.02 -33.22
CA SER A 8 35.56 8.31 -34.25
C SER A 8 35.76 6.79 -34.21
N ASP A 9 36.96 6.31 -33.86
CA ASP A 9 37.24 4.88 -33.81
C ASP A 9 36.66 4.24 -32.54
N ARG A 10 36.52 5.03 -31.46
CA ARG A 10 35.85 4.59 -30.22
C ARG A 10 34.34 4.47 -30.41
N ASP A 11 33.73 5.40 -31.13
CA ASP A 11 32.28 5.37 -31.37
C ASP A 11 31.88 4.22 -32.31
N ALA A 12 32.69 3.93 -33.34
CA ALA A 12 32.48 2.79 -34.22
C ALA A 12 32.65 1.44 -33.50
N ALA A 13 33.67 1.32 -32.63
CA ALA A 13 33.88 0.13 -31.81
C ALA A 13 32.71 -0.10 -30.82
N GLN A 14 32.18 0.97 -30.21
CA GLN A 14 31.04 0.89 -29.29
C GLN A 14 29.73 0.51 -30.01
N GLN A 15 29.50 1.01 -31.22
CA GLN A 15 28.34 0.61 -32.03
C GLN A 15 28.42 -0.87 -32.44
N GLN A 16 29.60 -1.33 -32.84
CA GLN A 16 29.82 -2.73 -33.22
C GLN A 16 29.67 -3.67 -32.01
N GLU A 17 30.15 -3.26 -30.83
CA GLU A 17 29.99 -4.02 -29.59
C GLU A 17 28.52 -4.08 -29.14
N GLN A 18 27.77 -2.98 -29.28
CA GLN A 18 26.32 -2.97 -29.05
C GLN A 18 25.55 -3.86 -30.02
N GLU A 19 25.92 -3.87 -31.30
CA GLU A 19 25.28 -4.71 -32.31
C GLU A 19 25.54 -6.20 -32.02
N VAL A 20 26.79 -6.57 -31.71
CA VAL A 20 27.16 -7.94 -31.32
C VAL A 20 26.45 -8.38 -30.03
N MET A 21 26.38 -7.51 -29.01
CA MET A 21 25.62 -7.79 -27.79
C MET A 21 24.12 -7.96 -28.05
N SER A 22 23.54 -7.17 -28.97
CA SER A 22 22.12 -7.28 -29.35
C SER A 22 21.82 -8.58 -30.09
N LEU A 23 22.71 -9.00 -31.01
CA LEU A 23 22.64 -10.25 -31.75
C LEU A 23 22.78 -11.45 -30.82
N PHE A 24 23.76 -11.43 -29.91
CA PHE A 24 23.92 -12.47 -28.90
C PHE A 24 22.69 -12.58 -28.00
N GLY A 25 22.11 -11.44 -27.60
CA GLY A 25 20.87 -11.38 -26.85
C GLY A 25 19.64 -11.91 -27.62
N SER A 26 19.62 -11.77 -28.94
CA SER A 26 18.58 -12.32 -29.83
C SER A 26 18.74 -13.83 -30.01
N VAL A 27 19.96 -14.30 -30.28
CA VAL A 27 20.31 -15.72 -30.41
C VAL A 27 20.03 -16.48 -29.12
N LYS A 28 20.43 -15.93 -27.96
CA LYS A 28 20.14 -16.51 -26.64
C LYS A 28 18.63 -16.64 -26.38
N ARG A 29 17.85 -15.62 -26.76
CA ARG A 29 16.38 -15.66 -26.66
C ARG A 29 15.77 -16.71 -27.60
N SER A 30 16.29 -16.85 -28.81
CA SER A 30 15.86 -17.87 -29.77
C SER A 30 16.17 -19.28 -29.25
N LEU A 31 17.40 -19.52 -28.80
CA LEU A 31 17.83 -20.81 -28.26
C LEU A 31 17.02 -21.22 -27.03
N SER A 32 16.73 -20.26 -26.13
CA SER A 32 15.89 -20.52 -24.96
C SER A 32 14.47 -20.95 -25.32
N ARG A 33 13.88 -20.38 -26.39
CA ARG A 33 12.57 -20.80 -26.91
C ARG A 33 12.63 -22.21 -27.51
N VAL A 34 13.66 -22.50 -28.29
CA VAL A 34 13.86 -23.84 -28.88
C VAL A 34 14.01 -24.88 -27.79
N LEU A 35 14.83 -24.62 -26.76
CA LEU A 35 14.99 -25.51 -25.61
C LEU A 35 13.68 -25.71 -24.83
N PHE A 36 12.85 -24.68 -24.72
CA PHE A 36 11.52 -24.80 -24.13
C PHE A 36 10.63 -25.74 -24.94
N HIS A 37 10.56 -25.57 -26.26
CA HIS A 37 9.80 -26.46 -27.14
C HIS A 37 10.30 -27.91 -27.11
N ILE A 38 11.62 -28.13 -27.07
CA ILE A 38 12.21 -29.46 -26.94
C ILE A 38 11.78 -30.12 -25.62
N LYS A 39 11.84 -29.41 -24.50
CA LYS A 39 11.39 -29.92 -23.20
C LYS A 39 9.91 -30.28 -23.20
N VAL A 40 9.07 -29.39 -23.75
CA VAL A 40 7.62 -29.64 -23.86
C VAL A 40 7.32 -30.82 -24.78
N PHE A 41 8.06 -30.97 -25.88
CA PHE A 41 7.92 -32.09 -26.80
C PHE A 41 8.30 -33.43 -26.17
N ILE A 42 9.44 -33.50 -25.48
CA ILE A 42 9.87 -34.72 -24.77
C ILE A 42 8.83 -35.09 -23.70
N LEU A 43 8.36 -34.12 -22.92
CA LEU A 43 7.34 -34.35 -21.91
C LEU A 43 6.02 -34.83 -22.53
N ALA A 44 5.60 -34.21 -23.64
CA ALA A 44 4.40 -34.60 -24.37
C ALA A 44 4.48 -36.01 -24.93
N PHE A 45 5.63 -36.39 -25.48
CA PHE A 45 5.88 -37.73 -26.00
C PHE A 45 5.80 -38.79 -24.89
N ILE A 46 6.44 -38.54 -23.74
CA ILE A 46 6.37 -39.44 -22.57
C ILE A 46 4.92 -39.60 -22.10
N LEU A 47 4.19 -38.49 -21.96
CA LEU A 47 2.79 -38.54 -21.52
C LEU A 47 1.89 -39.27 -22.53
N ALA A 48 2.10 -39.04 -23.83
CA ALA A 48 1.35 -39.71 -24.88
C ALA A 48 1.60 -41.22 -24.88
N CYS A 49 2.84 -41.67 -24.65
CA CYS A 49 3.14 -43.09 -24.45
C CYS A 49 2.38 -43.66 -23.24
N ILE A 50 2.37 -42.96 -22.10
CA ILE A 50 1.62 -43.40 -20.91
C ILE A 50 0.12 -43.55 -21.26
N VAL A 51 -0.46 -42.58 -21.95
CA VAL A 51 -1.87 -42.60 -22.38
C VAL A 51 -2.17 -43.76 -23.33
N LEU A 52 -1.26 -44.04 -24.28
CA LEU A 52 -1.44 -45.09 -25.29
C LEU A 52 -1.24 -46.50 -24.75
N TYR A 53 -0.41 -46.68 -23.72
CA TYR A 53 -0.04 -47.99 -23.17
C TYR A 53 -0.72 -48.31 -21.82
N THR A 54 -1.56 -47.44 -21.28
CA THR A 54 -2.34 -47.73 -20.06
C THR A 54 -3.67 -48.41 -20.41
N PRO A 55 -4.00 -49.56 -19.78
CA PRO A 55 -5.18 -50.37 -20.13
C PRO A 55 -6.53 -49.73 -19.73
N TRP A 56 -6.51 -48.54 -19.13
CA TRP A 56 -7.70 -47.79 -18.70
C TRP A 56 -8.19 -46.81 -19.78
N SER A 57 -7.53 -46.76 -20.94
CA SER A 57 -8.06 -46.04 -22.10
C SER A 57 -9.29 -46.81 -22.61
N PHE A 58 -10.49 -46.32 -22.28
CA PHE A 58 -11.75 -46.77 -22.90
C PHE A 58 -11.73 -46.66 -24.44
N LEU A 59 -10.80 -45.86 -24.94
CA LEU A 59 -10.22 -45.97 -26.27
C LEU A 59 -9.32 -47.23 -26.34
N ALA A 60 -9.93 -48.42 -26.39
CA ALA A 60 -9.28 -49.61 -26.92
C ALA A 60 -9.08 -49.40 -28.43
N LEU A 61 -8.20 -48.45 -28.76
CA LEU A 61 -7.89 -48.07 -30.12
C LEU A 61 -7.16 -49.25 -30.74
N PRO A 62 -7.64 -49.78 -31.86
CA PRO A 62 -6.98 -50.90 -32.51
C PRO A 62 -5.53 -50.49 -32.79
N ALA A 63 -4.59 -51.20 -32.17
CA ALA A 63 -3.16 -50.90 -32.15
C ALA A 63 -2.49 -50.86 -33.54
N GLY A 64 -3.25 -51.02 -34.63
CA GLY A 64 -2.80 -50.98 -36.03
C GLY A 64 -2.91 -49.63 -36.74
N ASN A 65 -3.57 -48.61 -36.17
CA ASN A 65 -3.82 -47.35 -36.88
C ASN A 65 -2.84 -46.23 -36.47
N GLY A 66 -1.72 -46.10 -37.20
CA GLY A 66 -0.67 -45.08 -36.94
C GLY A 66 -1.15 -43.62 -36.92
N HIS A 67 -2.30 -43.32 -37.52
CA HIS A 67 -2.93 -42.00 -37.48
C HIS A 67 -3.39 -41.57 -36.08
N ILE A 68 -3.81 -42.52 -35.24
CA ILE A 68 -4.41 -42.22 -33.94
C ILE A 68 -3.33 -41.88 -32.90
N SER A 69 -2.23 -42.62 -32.90
CA SER A 69 -1.05 -42.34 -32.08
C SER A 69 -0.50 -40.93 -32.33
N THR A 70 -0.45 -40.53 -33.61
CA THR A 70 0.01 -39.19 -34.01
C THR A 70 -0.90 -38.08 -33.47
N ILE A 71 -2.22 -38.28 -33.48
CA ILE A 71 -3.21 -37.30 -32.98
C ILE A 71 -3.13 -37.14 -31.46
N VAL A 72 -2.91 -38.22 -30.71
CA VAL A 72 -2.74 -38.17 -29.25
C VAL A 72 -1.47 -37.41 -28.88
N VAL A 73 -0.33 -37.72 -29.52
CA VAL A 73 0.94 -37.00 -29.31
C VAL A 73 0.78 -35.51 -29.61
N LEU A 74 0.16 -35.16 -30.74
CA LEU A 74 -0.09 -33.78 -31.14
C LEU A 74 -1.01 -33.05 -30.14
N SER A 75 -2.06 -33.71 -29.67
CA SER A 75 -3.02 -33.16 -28.71
C SER A 75 -2.37 -32.85 -27.36
N VAL A 76 -1.54 -33.76 -26.86
CA VAL A 76 -0.78 -33.57 -25.62
C VAL A 76 0.23 -32.44 -25.76
N TYR A 77 0.96 -32.38 -26.88
CA TYR A 77 1.95 -31.34 -27.15
C TYR A 77 1.33 -29.95 -27.19
N ILE A 78 0.25 -29.77 -27.97
CA ILE A 78 -0.42 -28.46 -28.09
C ILE A 78 -1.12 -28.09 -26.78
N GLY A 79 -1.69 -29.07 -26.08
CA GLY A 79 -2.30 -28.88 -24.77
C GLY A 79 -1.32 -28.30 -23.76
N LEU A 80 -0.13 -28.91 -23.63
CA LEU A 80 0.93 -28.42 -22.75
C LEU A 80 1.46 -27.04 -23.15
N LEU A 81 1.63 -26.81 -24.46
CA LEU A 81 2.08 -25.51 -24.97
C LEU A 81 1.08 -24.39 -24.64
N SER A 82 -0.21 -24.71 -24.63
CA SER A 82 -1.28 -23.77 -24.31
C SER A 82 -1.49 -23.57 -22.81
N LEU A 83 -1.19 -24.59 -21.98
CA LEU A 83 -1.27 -24.52 -20.53
C LEU A 83 -0.13 -23.68 -19.92
N TYR A 84 1.04 -23.73 -20.56
CA TYR A 84 2.26 -23.02 -20.16
C TYR A 84 2.71 -22.03 -21.24
N PRO A 85 1.92 -20.97 -21.52
CA PRO A 85 2.34 -19.94 -22.45
C PRO A 85 3.51 -19.14 -21.87
N SER A 86 4.32 -18.52 -22.73
CA SER A 86 5.50 -17.73 -22.32
C SER A 86 5.19 -16.56 -21.37
N ARG A 87 3.92 -16.15 -21.27
CA ARG A 87 3.41 -15.18 -20.30
C ARG A 87 2.27 -15.83 -19.50
N PRO A 88 2.57 -16.57 -18.43
CA PRO A 88 1.57 -17.34 -17.70
C PRO A 88 0.62 -16.41 -16.93
N TYR A 89 -0.67 -16.54 -17.18
CA TYR A 89 -1.72 -15.96 -16.35
C TYR A 89 -2.21 -17.05 -15.40
N ARG A 90 -1.77 -17.00 -14.13
CA ARG A 90 -1.98 -18.08 -13.13
C ARG A 90 -3.42 -18.60 -13.06
N PRO A 91 -4.47 -17.76 -13.08
CA PRO A 91 -5.86 -18.23 -13.06
C PRO A 91 -6.25 -19.02 -14.32
N ALA A 92 -5.73 -18.66 -15.49
CA ALA A 92 -5.94 -19.45 -16.71
C ALA A 92 -5.28 -20.82 -16.63
N THR A 93 -4.06 -20.91 -16.10
CA THR A 93 -3.37 -22.20 -15.94
C THR A 93 -4.11 -23.09 -14.92
N LEU A 94 -4.59 -22.52 -13.80
CA LEU A 94 -5.39 -23.25 -12.81
C LEU A 94 -6.72 -23.74 -13.39
N ALA A 95 -7.44 -22.87 -14.10
CA ALA A 95 -8.68 -23.24 -14.78
C ALA A 95 -8.45 -24.31 -15.86
N GLY A 96 -7.33 -24.22 -16.59
CA GLY A 96 -6.89 -25.24 -17.53
C GLY A 96 -6.68 -26.60 -16.86
N TRP A 97 -5.94 -26.66 -15.76
CA TRP A 97 -5.75 -27.89 -14.98
C TRP A 97 -7.07 -28.47 -14.44
N LEU A 98 -7.99 -27.60 -14.01
CA LEU A 98 -9.32 -28.05 -13.58
C LEU A 98 -10.09 -28.74 -14.72
N VAL A 99 -9.98 -28.23 -15.96
CA VAL A 99 -10.53 -28.88 -17.15
C VAL A 99 -9.81 -30.20 -17.47
N VAL A 100 -8.48 -30.29 -17.28
CA VAL A 100 -7.73 -31.56 -17.43
C VAL A 100 -8.27 -32.61 -16.47
N VAL A 101 -8.55 -32.25 -15.22
CA VAL A 101 -9.09 -33.18 -14.21
C VAL A 101 -10.54 -33.58 -14.50
N LEU A 102 -11.34 -32.69 -15.08
CA LEU A 102 -12.72 -33.00 -15.48
C LEU A 102 -12.82 -33.88 -16.73
N SER A 103 -11.79 -33.88 -17.58
CA SER A 103 -11.82 -34.59 -18.88
C SER A 103 -11.92 -36.11 -18.77
N PRO A 104 -11.22 -36.81 -17.84
CA PRO A 104 -11.41 -38.25 -17.61
C PRO A 104 -12.85 -38.65 -17.25
N LEU A 105 -13.57 -37.83 -16.49
CA LEU A 105 -14.98 -38.08 -16.12
C LEU A 105 -15.91 -38.06 -17.35
N ALA A 106 -15.51 -37.37 -18.41
CA ALA A 106 -16.22 -37.31 -19.69
C ALA A 106 -15.78 -38.39 -20.70
N GLY A 107 -14.89 -39.31 -20.31
CA GLY A 107 -14.28 -40.28 -21.23
C GLY A 107 -13.21 -39.68 -22.16
N LEU A 108 -12.84 -38.41 -21.96
CA LEU A 108 -11.93 -37.64 -22.81
C LEU A 108 -10.47 -37.68 -22.30
N TRP A 109 -10.05 -38.79 -21.70
CA TRP A 109 -8.73 -38.86 -21.05
C TRP A 109 -7.57 -38.66 -22.03
N ALA A 110 -7.64 -39.24 -23.23
CA ALA A 110 -6.58 -39.15 -24.24
C ALA A 110 -6.33 -37.72 -24.77
N VAL A 111 -7.32 -36.83 -24.58
CA VAL A 111 -7.30 -35.43 -25.06
C VAL A 111 -7.48 -34.43 -23.93
N ALA A 112 -7.35 -34.87 -22.67
CA ALA A 112 -7.57 -34.03 -21.48
C ALA A 112 -6.71 -32.76 -21.49
N LEU A 113 -5.43 -32.90 -21.87
CA LEU A 113 -4.50 -31.78 -21.95
C LEU A 113 -4.84 -30.80 -23.08
N LEU A 114 -5.46 -31.27 -24.17
CA LEU A 114 -5.91 -30.41 -25.26
C LEU A 114 -7.01 -29.47 -24.76
N PHE A 115 -8.01 -30.00 -24.06
CA PHE A 115 -9.10 -29.19 -23.51
C PHE A 115 -8.63 -28.27 -22.38
N GLY A 116 -7.76 -28.74 -21.49
CA GLY A 116 -7.14 -27.88 -20.48
C GLY A 116 -6.34 -26.74 -21.09
N GLY A 117 -5.54 -27.04 -22.11
CA GLY A 117 -4.78 -26.05 -22.88
C GLY A 117 -5.69 -25.04 -23.57
N LEU A 118 -6.77 -25.50 -24.20
CA LEU A 118 -7.77 -24.66 -24.86
C LEU A 118 -8.48 -23.71 -23.88
N ALA A 119 -8.86 -24.19 -22.69
CA ALA A 119 -9.45 -23.34 -21.65
C ALA A 119 -8.49 -22.24 -21.21
N ALA A 120 -7.23 -22.60 -20.91
CA ALA A 120 -6.20 -21.64 -20.51
C ALA A 120 -5.97 -20.58 -21.61
N LEU A 121 -5.93 -21.01 -22.86
CA LEU A 121 -5.76 -20.15 -24.01
C LEU A 121 -6.94 -19.18 -24.17
N PHE A 122 -8.19 -19.65 -24.14
CA PHE A 122 -9.36 -18.78 -24.23
C PHE A 122 -9.38 -17.72 -23.13
N ILE A 123 -9.13 -18.12 -21.88
CA ILE A 123 -9.08 -17.17 -20.75
C ILE A 123 -7.99 -16.11 -20.99
N THR A 124 -6.81 -16.52 -21.49
CA THR A 124 -5.74 -15.55 -21.78
C THR A 124 -6.10 -14.58 -22.91
N ILE A 125 -6.75 -15.05 -23.98
CA ILE A 125 -7.18 -14.20 -25.10
C ILE A 125 -8.26 -13.21 -24.66
N ILE A 126 -9.31 -13.70 -23.99
CA ILE A 126 -10.44 -12.87 -23.54
C ILE A 126 -9.94 -11.79 -22.59
N ARG A 127 -9.04 -12.13 -21.67
CA ARG A 127 -8.49 -11.18 -20.71
C ARG A 127 -7.56 -10.16 -21.36
N GLN A 128 -6.66 -10.59 -22.24
CA GLN A 128 -5.67 -9.69 -22.84
C GLN A 128 -6.26 -8.83 -23.97
N ARG A 129 -7.48 -9.15 -24.46
CA ARG A 129 -8.17 -8.48 -25.59
C ARG A 129 -7.27 -8.28 -26.81
N LYS A 130 -6.25 -9.13 -26.96
CA LYS A 130 -5.25 -9.08 -28.01
C LYS A 130 -4.95 -10.51 -28.45
N LEU A 131 -5.28 -10.80 -29.70
CA LEU A 131 -4.80 -11.98 -30.41
C LEU A 131 -3.40 -11.68 -30.92
N GLU A 132 -2.39 -12.11 -30.16
CA GLU A 132 -1.02 -12.11 -30.68
C GLU A 132 -0.95 -13.04 -31.91
N VAL A 133 -0.24 -12.62 -32.95
CA VAL A 133 -0.06 -13.38 -34.21
C VAL A 133 0.44 -14.81 -33.94
N SER A 134 1.16 -15.02 -32.84
CA SER A 134 1.65 -16.34 -32.39
C SER A 134 0.56 -17.29 -31.87
N ARG A 135 -0.60 -16.79 -31.44
CA ARG A 135 -1.68 -17.60 -30.82
C ARG A 135 -2.77 -18.01 -31.80
N PHE A 136 -2.93 -17.26 -32.88
CA PHE A 136 -3.83 -17.59 -33.99
C PHE A 136 -3.53 -18.95 -34.66
N PRO A 137 -2.28 -19.28 -35.06
CA PRO A 137 -1.99 -20.59 -35.64
C PRO A 137 -2.22 -21.71 -34.63
N LEU A 138 -1.99 -21.45 -33.34
CA LEU A 138 -2.19 -22.44 -32.30
C LEU A 138 -3.69 -22.78 -32.13
N LEU A 139 -4.57 -21.79 -32.19
CA LEU A 139 -6.03 -22.00 -32.24
C LEU A 139 -6.46 -22.80 -33.48
N LEU A 140 -5.90 -22.48 -34.65
CA LEU A 140 -6.20 -23.19 -35.89
C LEU A 140 -5.80 -24.67 -35.80
N ILE A 141 -4.64 -24.96 -35.21
CA ILE A 141 -4.17 -26.33 -35.02
C ILE A 141 -5.07 -27.06 -34.00
N ILE A 142 -5.46 -26.42 -32.88
CA ILE A 142 -6.42 -27.03 -31.93
C ILE A 142 -7.79 -27.31 -32.60
N ALA A 143 -8.30 -26.37 -33.39
CA ALA A 143 -9.56 -26.56 -34.10
C ALA A 143 -9.48 -27.72 -35.11
N SER A 144 -8.35 -27.83 -35.82
CA SER A 144 -8.07 -28.92 -36.76
C SER A 144 -7.95 -30.27 -36.05
N THR A 145 -7.28 -30.34 -34.89
CA THR A 145 -7.19 -31.58 -34.11
C THR A 145 -8.54 -32.00 -33.52
N ILE A 146 -9.35 -31.05 -33.05
CA ILE A 146 -10.72 -31.33 -32.60
C ILE A 146 -11.57 -31.87 -33.76
N ALA A 147 -11.51 -31.24 -34.95
CA ALA A 147 -12.23 -31.73 -36.12
C ALA A 147 -11.79 -33.12 -36.58
N ALA A 148 -10.49 -33.43 -36.50
CA ALA A 148 -9.95 -34.75 -36.78
C ALA A 148 -10.42 -35.81 -35.75
N LEU A 149 -10.52 -35.44 -34.47
CA LEU A 149 -11.05 -36.30 -33.41
C LEU A 149 -12.52 -36.66 -33.66
N PHE A 150 -13.36 -35.67 -34.02
CA PHE A 150 -14.77 -35.90 -34.39
C PHE A 150 -14.95 -36.78 -35.63
N ARG A 151 -13.96 -36.84 -36.52
CA ARG A 151 -14.01 -37.66 -37.74
C ARG A 151 -13.66 -39.12 -37.48
N ILE A 152 -12.83 -39.39 -36.47
CA ILE A 152 -12.30 -40.73 -36.17
C ILE A 152 -13.19 -41.47 -35.19
N ASP A 153 -13.83 -40.77 -34.26
CA ASP A 153 -14.68 -41.36 -33.24
C ASP A 153 -15.99 -40.56 -33.09
N ALA A 154 -17.12 -41.23 -33.25
CA ALA A 154 -18.45 -40.60 -33.25
C ALA A 154 -19.05 -40.40 -31.85
N HIS A 155 -18.29 -40.71 -30.79
CA HIS A 155 -18.73 -40.41 -29.43
C HIS A 155 -18.72 -38.89 -29.21
N ALA A 156 -19.90 -38.31 -29.32
CA ALA A 156 -20.13 -36.90 -29.08
C ALA A 156 -19.61 -36.51 -27.69
N ILE A 157 -18.83 -35.43 -27.64
CA ILE A 157 -18.44 -34.78 -26.38
C ILE A 157 -19.70 -34.63 -25.53
N PRO A 158 -19.74 -35.18 -24.29
CA PRO A 158 -20.93 -35.08 -23.47
C PRO A 158 -21.35 -33.62 -23.28
N VAL A 159 -22.64 -33.32 -23.48
CA VAL A 159 -23.16 -31.94 -23.39
C VAL A 159 -22.80 -31.29 -22.06
N TRP A 160 -22.83 -32.07 -20.97
CA TRP A 160 -22.47 -31.60 -19.64
C TRP A 160 -21.01 -31.11 -19.56
N PHE A 161 -20.08 -31.76 -20.27
CA PHE A 161 -18.67 -31.36 -20.29
C PHE A 161 -18.51 -30.03 -21.03
N GLY A 162 -19.22 -29.84 -22.14
CA GLY A 162 -19.29 -28.56 -22.83
C GLY A 162 -19.79 -27.44 -21.92
N VAL A 163 -20.89 -27.67 -21.19
CA VAL A 163 -21.43 -26.70 -20.22
C VAL A 163 -20.40 -26.40 -19.12
N ALA A 164 -19.78 -27.43 -18.52
CA ALA A 164 -18.78 -27.25 -17.48
C ALA A 164 -17.56 -26.44 -17.98
N PHE A 165 -17.08 -26.74 -19.18
CA PHE A 165 -15.99 -25.98 -19.82
C PHE A 165 -16.33 -24.49 -19.95
N PHE A 166 -17.52 -24.17 -20.46
CA PHE A 166 -17.95 -22.77 -20.60
C PHE A 166 -18.08 -22.06 -19.25
N VAL A 167 -18.64 -22.73 -18.24
CA VAL A 167 -18.76 -22.17 -16.87
C VAL A 167 -17.38 -21.86 -16.28
N VAL A 168 -16.42 -22.78 -16.40
CA VAL A 168 -15.05 -22.57 -15.87
C VAL A 168 -14.39 -21.37 -16.54
N VAL A 169 -14.48 -21.25 -17.86
CA VAL A 169 -13.93 -20.10 -18.60
C VAL A 169 -14.63 -18.80 -18.19
N LEU A 170 -15.96 -18.79 -18.13
CA LEU A 170 -16.75 -17.60 -17.81
C LEU A 170 -16.48 -17.09 -16.39
N VAL A 171 -16.52 -17.99 -15.40
CA VAL A 171 -16.25 -17.64 -13.99
C VAL A 171 -14.85 -17.06 -13.84
N THR A 172 -13.84 -17.68 -14.45
CA THR A 172 -12.45 -17.24 -14.34
C THR A 172 -12.22 -15.86 -15.00
N VAL A 173 -12.95 -15.54 -16.06
CA VAL A 173 -12.91 -14.23 -16.72
C VAL A 173 -13.59 -13.15 -15.88
N LEU A 174 -14.72 -13.47 -15.22
CA LEU A 174 -15.54 -12.50 -14.50
C LEU A 174 -15.11 -12.25 -13.04
N ILE A 175 -14.42 -13.19 -12.40
CA ILE A 175 -14.10 -13.11 -10.96
C ILE A 175 -13.20 -11.93 -10.60
N GLU A 176 -12.18 -11.66 -11.40
CA GLU A 176 -11.21 -10.60 -11.13
C GLU A 176 -11.76 -9.18 -11.33
N PRO A 177 -12.46 -8.84 -12.44
CA PRO A 177 -13.10 -7.53 -12.57
C PRO A 177 -14.15 -7.28 -11.48
N TRP A 178 -14.91 -8.32 -11.09
CA TRP A 178 -15.86 -8.22 -9.99
C TRP A 178 -15.19 -7.91 -8.64
N ASN A 179 -14.10 -8.62 -8.33
CA ASN A 179 -13.33 -8.39 -7.10
C ASN A 179 -12.69 -7.00 -7.09
N ASN A 180 -12.14 -6.55 -8.23
CA ASN A 180 -11.55 -5.23 -8.37
C ASN A 180 -12.58 -4.11 -8.20
N PHE A 181 -13.79 -4.27 -8.76
CA PHE A 181 -14.89 -3.32 -8.57
C PHE A 181 -15.30 -3.21 -7.10
N ARG A 182 -15.44 -4.34 -6.40
CA ARG A 182 -15.73 -4.36 -4.95
C ARG A 182 -14.63 -3.66 -4.14
N ARG A 183 -13.36 -3.95 -4.43
CA ARG A 183 -12.21 -3.30 -3.76
C ARG A 183 -12.17 -1.80 -4.00
N GLN A 184 -12.42 -1.35 -5.23
CA GLN A 184 -12.47 0.09 -5.54
C GLN A 184 -13.60 0.80 -4.80
N LYS A 185 -14.78 0.18 -4.70
CA LYS A 185 -15.90 0.74 -3.94
C LYS A 185 -15.55 0.89 -2.46
N ALA A 186 -14.92 -0.13 -1.86
CA ALA A 186 -14.48 -0.09 -0.47
C ALA A 186 -13.42 1.00 -0.21
N LEU A 187 -12.43 1.13 -1.09
CA LEU A 187 -11.39 2.16 -0.99
C LEU A 187 -11.98 3.58 -1.08
N ARG A 188 -12.93 3.81 -1.98
CA ARG A 188 -13.62 5.11 -2.10
C ARG A 188 -14.41 5.46 -0.83
N GLN A 189 -15.09 4.47 -0.24
CA GLN A 189 -15.80 4.67 1.03
C GLN A 189 -14.83 5.01 2.16
N GLN A 190 -13.71 4.29 2.25
CA GLN A 190 -12.67 4.58 3.25
C GLN A 190 -12.09 5.98 3.08
N GLN A 191 -11.77 6.40 1.85
CA GLN A 191 -11.28 7.75 1.56
C GLN A 191 -12.30 8.83 1.94
N GLN A 192 -13.59 8.60 1.68
CA GLN A 192 -14.64 9.54 2.08
C GLN A 192 -14.78 9.63 3.60
N MET A 193 -14.67 8.52 4.33
CA MET A 193 -14.72 8.51 5.79
C MET A 193 -13.53 9.28 6.38
N VAL A 194 -12.31 9.02 5.89
CA VAL A 194 -11.10 9.74 6.32
C VAL A 194 -11.21 11.24 5.99
N ALA A 195 -11.69 11.60 4.79
CA ALA A 195 -11.86 13.00 4.42
C ALA A 195 -12.91 13.72 5.29
N ARG A 196 -13.99 13.03 5.69
CA ARG A 196 -14.98 13.56 6.62
C ARG A 196 -14.40 13.75 8.01
N GLN A 197 -13.69 12.75 8.53
CA GLN A 197 -13.01 12.84 9.83
C GLN A 197 -12.01 13.99 9.86
N GLN A 198 -11.17 14.11 8.82
CA GLN A 198 -10.22 15.22 8.71
C GLN A 198 -10.92 16.58 8.60
N ALA A 199 -12.05 16.67 7.91
CA ALA A 199 -12.82 17.91 7.83
C ALA A 199 -13.46 18.27 9.18
N GLU A 200 -13.96 17.28 9.93
CA GLU A 200 -14.50 17.47 11.28
C GLU A 200 -13.40 17.85 12.28
N GLU A 201 -12.25 17.18 12.25
CA GLU A 201 -11.08 17.52 13.08
C GLU A 201 -10.57 18.92 12.78
N ARG A 202 -10.45 19.30 11.50
CA ARG A 202 -10.10 20.67 11.11
C ARG A 202 -11.11 21.68 11.62
N ARG A 203 -12.42 21.41 11.48
CA ARG A 203 -13.45 22.31 12.01
C ARG A 203 -13.35 22.48 13.52
N ARG A 204 -13.14 21.39 14.26
CA ARG A 204 -12.93 21.45 15.71
C ARG A 204 -11.68 22.27 16.04
N GLN A 205 -10.56 22.03 15.35
CA GLN A 205 -9.34 22.82 15.53
C GLN A 205 -9.57 24.30 15.23
N ASP A 206 -10.28 24.64 14.15
CA ASP A 206 -10.59 26.02 13.78
C ASP A 206 -11.50 26.68 14.83
N GLU A 207 -12.51 25.97 15.34
CA GLU A 207 -13.40 26.45 16.42
C GLU A 207 -12.63 26.68 17.72
N THR A 208 -11.78 25.73 18.12
CA THR A 208 -10.92 25.86 19.30
C THR A 208 -9.91 27.00 19.13
N GLN A 209 -9.30 27.13 17.95
CA GLN A 209 -8.35 28.21 17.68
C GLN A 209 -9.04 29.57 17.66
N ALA A 210 -10.29 29.65 17.21
CA ALA A 210 -11.10 30.87 17.27
C ALA A 210 -11.44 31.24 18.73
N GLU A 211 -11.73 30.27 19.59
CA GLU A 211 -12.05 30.53 21.00
C GLU A 211 -10.87 31.15 21.77
N PHE A 212 -9.64 30.73 21.48
CA PHE A 212 -8.42 31.21 22.15
C PHE A 212 -7.60 32.20 21.29
N ALA A 213 -8.18 32.74 20.21
CA ALA A 213 -7.49 33.57 19.23
C ALA A 213 -6.79 34.79 19.85
N GLU A 214 -7.45 35.44 20.81
CA GLU A 214 -6.92 36.62 21.52
C GLU A 214 -5.61 36.30 22.26
N TYR A 215 -5.49 35.13 22.89
CA TYR A 215 -4.28 34.72 23.59
C TYR A 215 -3.14 34.41 22.62
N TYR A 216 -3.46 33.79 21.48
CA TYR A 216 -2.47 33.55 20.42
C TYR A 216 -1.97 34.85 19.79
N GLU A 217 -2.82 35.86 19.65
CA GLU A 217 -2.41 37.19 19.19
C GLU A 217 -1.45 37.86 20.18
N GLN A 218 -1.77 37.83 21.49
CA GLN A 218 -0.89 38.36 22.52
C GLN A 218 0.46 37.62 22.57
N LEU A 219 0.47 36.29 22.43
CA LEU A 219 1.70 35.51 22.29
C LEU A 219 2.52 35.93 21.06
N ALA A 220 1.87 36.19 19.93
CA ALA A 220 2.57 36.68 18.74
C ALA A 220 3.22 38.05 18.97
N GLN A 221 2.60 38.93 19.76
CA GLN A 221 3.19 40.21 20.17
C GLN A 221 4.39 39.99 21.10
N ILE A 222 4.26 39.12 22.10
CA ILE A 222 5.37 38.74 23.00
C ILE A 222 6.57 38.21 22.20
N LYS A 223 6.35 37.32 21.22
CA LYS A 223 7.39 36.81 20.31
C LYS A 223 8.12 37.92 19.56
N ARG A 224 7.40 38.94 19.10
CA ARG A 224 7.97 40.07 18.36
C ARG A 224 8.86 40.93 19.26
N TYR A 225 8.43 41.21 20.48
CA TYR A 225 9.26 41.98 21.41
C TYR A 225 10.50 41.18 21.82
N LYS A 226 10.37 39.85 22.00
CA LYS A 226 11.47 38.98 22.44
C LYS A 226 12.75 39.16 21.62
N SER A 227 12.66 39.30 20.29
CA SER A 227 13.86 39.44 19.45
C SER A 227 14.68 40.70 19.69
N GLY A 228 14.10 41.73 20.32
CA GLY A 228 14.77 43.00 20.61
C GLY A 228 15.50 43.05 21.96
N MET A 229 15.38 42.03 22.81
CA MET A 229 15.83 42.08 24.22
C MET A 229 17.17 41.37 24.46
N ALA A 230 17.79 41.63 25.61
CA ALA A 230 18.94 40.88 26.11
C ALA A 230 18.62 39.38 26.32
N HIS A 231 19.64 38.51 26.17
CA HIS A 231 19.48 37.05 26.16
C HIS A 231 18.77 36.49 27.41
N GLU A 232 19.14 36.96 28.60
CA GLU A 232 18.55 36.51 29.88
C GLU A 232 17.04 36.77 29.93
N MET A 233 16.60 37.93 29.42
CA MET A 233 15.19 38.28 29.33
C MET A 233 14.45 37.41 28.29
N GLN A 234 15.12 37.05 27.19
CA GLN A 234 14.53 36.18 26.16
C GLN A 234 14.19 34.78 26.69
N GLU A 235 15.01 34.23 27.59
CA GLU A 235 14.76 32.92 28.21
C GLU A 235 13.50 32.96 29.08
N LEU A 236 13.37 33.97 29.94
CA LEU A 236 12.21 34.14 30.80
C LEU A 236 10.92 34.35 29.99
N VAL A 237 10.99 35.16 28.94
CA VAL A 237 9.86 35.38 28.02
C VAL A 237 9.49 34.09 27.27
N SER A 238 10.49 33.28 26.88
CA SER A 238 10.24 31.98 26.24
C SER A 238 9.57 30.99 27.19
N LEU A 239 9.92 31.02 28.48
CA LEU A 239 9.24 30.20 29.49
C LEU A 239 7.77 30.62 29.65
N ILE A 240 7.49 31.93 29.71
CA ILE A 240 6.12 32.45 29.74
C ILE A 240 5.34 32.02 28.50
N GLU A 241 5.94 32.10 27.30
CA GLU A 241 5.31 31.61 26.08
C GLU A 241 4.94 30.14 26.16
N GLU A 242 5.89 29.29 26.55
CA GLU A 242 5.70 27.85 26.68
C GLU A 242 4.57 27.55 27.66
N LYS A 243 4.60 28.16 28.85
CA LYS A 243 3.57 27.94 29.87
C LYS A 243 2.21 28.50 29.48
N THR A 244 2.15 29.61 28.75
CA THR A 244 0.88 30.11 28.20
C THR A 244 0.28 29.12 27.21
N GLN A 245 1.09 28.56 26.31
CA GLN A 245 0.63 27.53 25.38
C GLN A 245 0.17 26.27 26.11
N ALA A 246 0.89 25.86 27.16
CA ALA A 246 0.52 24.71 27.97
C ALA A 246 -0.80 24.93 28.73
N ILE A 247 -1.01 26.11 29.31
CA ILE A 247 -2.28 26.52 29.94
C ILE A 247 -3.43 26.48 28.93
N ILE A 248 -3.22 27.00 27.71
CA ILE A 248 -4.23 26.89 26.64
C ILE A 248 -4.51 25.43 26.31
N GLY A 249 -3.47 24.58 26.27
CA GLY A 249 -3.62 23.12 26.10
C GLY A 249 -4.49 22.49 27.17
N CYS A 250 -4.29 22.80 28.46
CA CYS A 250 -5.14 22.33 29.55
C CYS A 250 -6.61 22.77 29.36
N MET A 251 -6.84 24.05 29.05
CA MET A 251 -8.19 24.57 28.78
C MET A 251 -8.87 23.89 27.57
N GLN A 252 -8.11 23.45 26.58
CA GLN A 252 -8.63 22.72 25.42
C GLN A 252 -8.97 21.26 25.75
N ALA A 253 -8.23 20.66 26.69
CA ALA A 253 -8.42 19.28 27.11
C ALA A 253 -9.56 19.13 28.11
N ASP A 254 -9.72 20.08 29.04
CA ASP A 254 -10.71 20.02 30.11
C ASP A 254 -11.50 21.34 30.28
N ALA A 255 -12.82 21.23 30.23
CA ALA A 255 -13.74 22.35 30.45
C ALA A 255 -13.63 22.96 31.86
N ARG A 256 -13.19 22.20 32.88
CA ARG A 256 -12.95 22.69 34.24
C ARG A 256 -11.84 23.73 34.30
N ASP A 257 -10.86 23.62 33.40
CA ASP A 257 -9.67 24.47 33.36
C ASP A 257 -9.91 25.78 32.59
N VAL A 258 -10.94 25.82 31.73
CA VAL A 258 -11.27 26.99 30.91
C VAL A 258 -11.48 28.24 31.75
N THR A 259 -12.24 28.15 32.84
CA THR A 259 -12.54 29.32 33.69
C THR A 259 -11.31 29.85 34.44
N PRO A 260 -10.57 29.04 35.22
CA PRO A 260 -9.37 29.50 35.91
C PRO A 260 -8.28 29.96 34.94
N GLY A 261 -8.09 29.25 33.82
CA GLY A 261 -7.11 29.62 32.79
C GLY A 261 -7.46 30.96 32.11
N LYS A 262 -8.72 31.19 31.70
CA LYS A 262 -9.15 32.47 31.12
C LYS A 262 -8.99 33.63 32.09
N LEU A 263 -9.38 33.46 33.36
CA LEU A 263 -9.22 34.50 34.39
C LEU A 263 -7.75 34.88 34.57
N PHE A 264 -6.86 33.89 34.59
CA PHE A 264 -5.43 34.10 34.72
C PHE A 264 -4.82 34.82 33.50
N LEU A 265 -5.05 34.29 32.30
CA LEU A 265 -4.48 34.85 31.07
C LEU A 265 -5.01 36.26 30.79
N ASN A 266 -6.31 36.52 31.00
CA ASN A 266 -6.88 37.86 30.86
C ASN A 266 -6.25 38.88 31.81
N ARG A 267 -5.78 38.42 32.98
CA ARG A 267 -5.18 39.28 33.99
C ARG A 267 -3.73 39.61 33.67
N TYR A 268 -2.92 38.59 33.37
CA TYR A 268 -1.46 38.72 33.35
C TYR A 268 -0.86 38.87 31.96
N LEU A 269 -1.42 38.23 30.93
CA LEU A 269 -0.85 38.25 29.59
C LEU A 269 -0.81 39.67 28.97
N PRO A 270 -1.86 40.51 29.10
CA PRO A 270 -1.79 41.90 28.64
C PRO A 270 -0.80 42.77 29.43
N MET A 271 -0.54 42.44 30.71
CA MET A 271 0.45 43.17 31.53
C MET A 271 1.86 42.88 31.03
N ILE A 272 2.15 41.63 30.68
CA ILE A 272 3.44 41.21 30.12
C ILE A 272 3.66 41.90 28.77
N VAL A 273 2.69 41.84 27.85
CA VAL A 273 2.77 42.52 26.55
C VAL A 273 3.16 44.00 26.71
N LYS A 274 2.47 44.74 27.60
CA LYS A 274 2.74 46.16 27.84
C LYS A 274 4.10 46.43 28.47
N ALA A 275 4.56 45.56 29.38
CA ALA A 275 5.87 45.70 30.01
C ALA A 275 7.00 45.51 28.97
N LEU A 276 6.88 44.45 28.15
CA LEU A 276 7.84 44.16 27.09
C LEU A 276 7.85 45.24 26.00
N GLU A 277 6.67 45.72 25.58
CA GLU A 277 6.55 46.84 24.62
C GLU A 277 7.29 48.09 25.11
N ARG A 278 7.05 48.49 26.37
CA ARG A 278 7.70 49.67 26.96
C ARG A 278 9.19 49.50 27.10
N CYS A 279 9.67 48.31 27.50
CA CYS A 279 11.10 48.04 27.56
C CYS A 279 11.77 48.17 26.19
N VAL A 280 11.22 47.53 25.15
CA VAL A 280 11.76 47.60 23.79
C VAL A 280 11.76 49.03 23.27
N LEU A 281 10.66 49.78 23.45
CA LEU A 281 10.59 51.18 23.02
C LEU A 281 11.63 52.08 23.70
N LEU A 282 11.88 51.89 24.98
CA LEU A 282 12.89 52.65 25.72
C LEU A 282 14.32 52.27 25.31
N GLU A 283 14.56 50.99 24.99
CA GLU A 283 15.83 50.51 24.44
C GLU A 283 16.11 51.10 23.05
N GLU A 284 15.11 51.10 22.16
CA GLU A 284 15.21 51.68 20.81
C GLU A 284 15.51 53.19 20.83
N GLN A 285 15.01 53.90 21.86
CA GLN A 285 15.22 55.34 22.02
C GLN A 285 16.59 55.71 22.61
N ASN A 286 17.48 54.73 22.87
CA ASN A 286 18.78 54.93 23.52
C ASN A 286 18.67 55.75 24.82
N ALA A 287 17.63 55.50 25.61
CA ALA A 287 17.44 56.19 26.88
C ALA A 287 18.57 55.79 27.85
N ASP A 288 19.62 56.59 27.98
CA ASP A 288 20.77 56.26 28.84
C ASP A 288 20.70 57.09 30.13
N SER A 289 19.85 56.65 31.05
CA SER A 289 19.64 57.31 32.34
C SER A 289 19.55 56.29 33.47
N ALA A 290 19.95 56.68 34.69
CA ALA A 290 19.85 55.82 35.87
C ALA A 290 18.40 55.34 36.13
N GLN A 291 17.40 56.16 35.79
CA GLN A 291 15.98 55.80 35.87
C GLN A 291 15.61 54.71 34.86
N PHE A 292 16.22 54.70 33.68
CA PHE A 292 15.98 53.66 32.68
C PHE A 292 16.56 52.32 33.12
N GLU A 293 17.77 52.31 33.69
CA GLU A 293 18.38 51.09 34.23
C GLU A 293 17.57 50.51 35.40
N GLU A 294 17.01 51.37 36.26
CA GLU A 294 16.08 50.96 37.31
C GLU A 294 14.80 50.33 36.73
N VAL A 295 14.19 50.95 35.72
CA VAL A 295 12.99 50.40 35.03
C VAL A 295 13.30 49.08 34.33
N ARG A 296 14.45 48.95 33.68
CA ARG A 296 14.91 47.72 33.04
C ARG A 296 15.07 46.59 34.07
N SER A 297 15.75 46.86 35.17
CA SER A 297 15.96 45.90 36.26
C SER A 297 14.65 45.46 36.90
N LEU A 298 13.75 46.40 37.22
CA LEU A 298 12.43 46.09 37.76
C LEU A 298 11.56 45.28 36.79
N THR A 299 11.64 45.57 35.49
CA THR A 299 10.91 44.80 34.48
C THR A 299 11.46 43.39 34.35
N TYR A 300 12.78 43.22 34.38
CA TYR A 300 13.42 41.91 34.39
C TYR A 300 12.96 41.07 35.60
N GLN A 301 13.03 41.64 36.81
CA GLN A 301 12.58 40.97 38.02
C GLN A 301 11.08 40.61 37.95
N GLY A 302 10.24 41.53 37.47
CA GLY A 302 8.81 41.28 37.31
C GLY A 302 8.51 40.14 36.32
N ILE A 303 9.22 40.09 35.19
CA ILE A 303 9.09 39.01 34.21
C ILE A 303 9.61 37.68 34.78
N GLN A 304 10.70 37.70 35.56
CA GLN A 304 11.20 36.52 36.25
C GLN A 304 10.13 35.94 37.21
N GLU A 305 9.55 36.78 38.07
CA GLU A 305 8.48 36.38 38.98
C GLU A 305 7.25 35.86 38.22
N MET A 306 6.85 36.53 37.13
CA MET A 306 5.72 36.05 36.33
C MET A 306 6.01 34.72 35.65
N SER A 307 7.25 34.43 35.25
CA SER A 307 7.59 33.13 34.66
C SER A 307 7.35 31.96 35.63
N VAL A 308 7.60 32.18 36.93
CA VAL A 308 7.30 31.23 38.01
C VAL A 308 5.78 31.09 38.18
N VAL A 309 5.06 32.21 38.25
CA VAL A 309 3.60 32.22 38.43
C VAL A 309 2.87 31.51 37.27
N PHE A 310 3.33 31.68 36.03
CA PHE A 310 2.79 30.94 34.87
C PHE A 310 3.06 29.43 34.97
N SER A 311 4.22 29.04 35.50
CA SER A 311 4.55 27.63 35.73
C SER A 311 3.66 27.02 36.82
N GLU A 312 3.42 27.74 37.92
CA GLU A 312 2.52 27.32 38.99
C GLU A 312 1.07 27.21 38.53
N MET A 313 0.59 28.16 37.72
CA MET A 313 -0.75 28.08 37.15
C MET A 313 -0.90 26.85 36.25
N HIS A 314 0.06 26.59 35.38
CA HIS A 314 0.04 25.39 34.54
C HIS A 314 0.01 24.11 35.39
N GLN A 315 0.85 24.03 36.43
CA GLN A 315 0.86 22.87 37.33
C GLN A 315 -0.49 22.69 38.04
N ARG A 316 -1.10 23.79 38.49
CA ARG A 316 -2.41 23.75 39.16
C ARG A 316 -3.52 23.23 38.25
N LEU A 317 -3.48 23.52 36.95
CA LEU A 317 -4.46 22.98 36.00
C LEU A 317 -4.24 21.47 35.81
N LEU A 318 -2.97 21.02 35.74
CA LEU A 318 -2.64 19.59 35.66
C LEU A 318 -3.03 18.79 36.91
N ASP A 319 -3.09 19.42 38.08
CA ASP A 319 -3.47 18.72 39.31
C ASP A 319 -4.89 18.10 39.21
N ASN A 320 -5.80 18.68 38.40
CA ASN A 320 -7.12 18.10 38.13
C ASN A 320 -7.02 16.75 37.40
N ASP A 321 -6.16 16.65 36.38
CA ASP A 321 -5.92 15.42 35.63
C ASP A 321 -5.23 14.35 36.50
N ILE A 322 -4.33 14.78 37.40
CA ILE A 322 -3.64 13.90 38.34
C ILE A 322 -4.63 13.30 39.34
N ASP A 323 -5.52 14.11 39.90
CA ASP A 323 -6.55 13.66 40.84
C ASP A 323 -7.50 12.63 40.20
N ASP A 324 -7.96 12.88 38.97
CA ASP A 324 -8.80 11.94 38.23
C ASP A 324 -8.08 10.61 37.96
N LEU A 325 -6.81 10.67 37.53
CA LEU A 325 -5.99 9.46 37.32
C LEU A 325 -5.80 8.68 38.63
N LEU A 326 -5.59 9.35 39.76
CA LEU A 326 -5.46 8.72 41.07
C LEU A 326 -6.76 8.01 41.48
N VAL A 327 -7.92 8.62 41.22
CA VAL A 327 -9.22 8.00 41.46
C VAL A 327 -9.38 6.75 40.60
N ASP A 328 -9.09 6.83 39.30
CA ASP A 328 -9.17 5.70 38.37
C ASP A 328 -8.25 4.55 38.78
N LEU A 329 -7.00 4.84 39.17
CA LEU A 329 -6.05 3.84 39.66
C LEU A 329 -6.52 3.21 40.98
N LYS A 330 -7.17 3.97 41.87
CA LYS A 330 -7.74 3.45 43.11
C LYS A 330 -8.91 2.52 42.85
N VAL A 331 -9.80 2.88 41.93
CA VAL A 331 -10.92 2.03 41.49
C VAL A 331 -10.38 0.76 40.83
N MET A 332 -9.40 0.87 39.93
CA MET A 332 -8.77 -0.27 39.27
C MET A 332 -8.14 -1.23 40.29
N ASN A 333 -7.41 -0.70 41.28
CA ASN A 333 -6.85 -1.50 42.38
C ASN A 333 -7.93 -2.18 43.24
N GLN A 334 -9.04 -1.49 43.51
CA GLN A 334 -10.19 -2.09 44.22
C GLN A 334 -10.83 -3.21 43.40
N LEU A 335 -10.99 -3.03 42.09
CA LEU A 335 -11.52 -4.06 41.18
C LEU A 335 -10.60 -5.29 41.13
N ILE A 336 -9.29 -5.09 40.95
CA ILE A 336 -8.29 -6.16 40.98
C ILE A 336 -8.33 -6.94 42.31
N ARG A 337 -8.44 -6.24 43.44
CA ARG A 337 -8.58 -6.87 44.76
C ARG A 337 -9.90 -7.63 44.91
N SER A 338 -11.01 -7.07 44.41
CA SER A 338 -12.33 -7.69 44.47
C SER A 338 -12.45 -8.97 43.63
N GLN A 339 -11.70 -9.04 42.53
CA GLN A 339 -11.65 -10.21 41.64
C GLN A 339 -10.61 -11.26 42.06
N GLY A 340 -9.95 -11.07 43.21
CA GLY A 340 -9.00 -12.04 43.77
C GLY A 340 -7.59 -12.00 43.14
N PHE A 341 -7.28 -11.00 42.31
CA PHE A 341 -5.96 -10.83 41.69
C PHE A 341 -5.01 -9.92 42.48
N GLY A 342 -5.44 -9.41 43.63
CA GLY A 342 -4.59 -8.56 44.48
C GLY A 342 -3.41 -9.35 45.06
N ALA A 343 -2.18 -8.89 44.79
CA ALA A 343 -0.98 -9.47 45.38
C ALA A 343 -1.08 -9.50 46.91
N LYS A 344 -0.98 -10.69 47.51
CA LYS A 344 -0.70 -10.83 48.94
C LYS A 344 0.76 -10.43 49.16
N HIS A 345 0.98 -9.19 49.59
CA HIS A 345 2.28 -8.84 50.16
C HIS A 345 2.39 -9.53 51.52
N ASN A 346 3.32 -10.50 51.61
CA ASN A 346 3.85 -11.00 52.88
C ASN A 346 4.80 -9.98 53.49
#